data_AF-A0A2E6U2X8-F1
#
_entry.id   AF-A0A2E6U2X8-F1
#
_cell.length_a   1.000
_cell.length_b   1.000
_cell.length_c   1.000
_cell.angle_alpha   90.00
_cell.angle_beta   90.00
_cell.angle_gamma   90.00
#
_symmetry.space_group_name_H-M   'P 1'
#
loop_
_entity.id
_entity.type
_entity.pdbx_description
1 polymer ?
#
loop_
_entity_poly.entity_id
_entity_poly.type
_entity_poly.pdbx_seq_one_letter_code
_entity_poly.pdbx_strand_id
1 'polypeptide(L)'
;MSNDPRMMPNKAHYNGWREPDNVRWHLRNMSTLPALIMPRGDAVYDLKTGAENDVENFIYEYQGRNLSLGDAMREECIDGYMVVQNGKVLFERYYDNFRAHDHHIWFSMTKSLISTAFGIAQAEFGIDEDKTPADFLPELADSVFAEVRVRDVLNMVTALNYTEEYDEMTPGSVHFEYFRRLGFMGDFELLAIDPAQSDEPRGVRDMLPRFEQAKGGVTGAMFQYQSPNVDVIGWLIERVTGRALMDYVREKLWVPMATEHDGVFTVDVSFAPVATGGFNSTLRDAVRFGLMALGDGKLGDTQIAPVDWMQDTYKMSDADKQAGAASVNADPAHERFIDGFTGYRSFWWQFNQAQGERLAMGVHGQVIYVNPAKNLVIANFASPAQTANQLRPSYKQMLYGTRALAAAL
;
A
#
# COMPACT_ATOMS: atom_id res chain seq x y z
N MET A 1 4.23 -33.45 13.83
CA MET A 1 3.70 -32.86 12.59
C MET A 1 4.73 -31.84 12.14
N SER A 2 5.07 -31.80 10.85
CA SER A 2 6.15 -30.96 10.33
C SER A 2 5.91 -29.48 10.66
N ASN A 3 6.88 -28.80 11.28
CA ASN A 3 6.92 -27.34 11.41
C ASN A 3 7.27 -26.66 10.07
N ASP A 4 6.76 -27.18 8.94
CA ASP A 4 7.00 -26.57 7.65
C ASP A 4 6.08 -25.34 7.52
N PRO A 5 6.63 -24.12 7.50
CA PRO A 5 5.85 -22.87 7.41
C PRO A 5 5.04 -22.74 6.12
N ARG A 6 5.20 -23.63 5.12
CA ARG A 6 4.32 -23.69 3.94
C ARG A 6 3.04 -24.50 4.15
N MET A 7 3.01 -25.43 5.10
CA MET A 7 1.82 -26.24 5.32
C MET A 7 0.70 -25.32 5.80
N MET A 8 -0.47 -25.44 5.17
CA MET A 8 -1.66 -24.74 5.63
C MET A 8 -1.91 -25.09 7.11
N PRO A 9 -1.99 -24.10 8.00
CA PRO A 9 -2.30 -24.34 9.40
C PRO A 9 -3.63 -25.08 9.54
N ASN A 10 -3.71 -26.05 10.45
CA ASN A 10 -4.95 -26.82 10.67
C ASN A 10 -6.13 -25.95 11.15
N LYS A 11 -5.84 -24.74 11.67
CA LYS A 11 -6.82 -23.75 12.09
C LYS A 11 -7.08 -22.66 11.04
N ALA A 12 -6.41 -22.70 9.88
CA ALA A 12 -6.62 -21.70 8.84
C ALA A 12 -8.07 -21.73 8.37
N HIS A 13 -8.72 -20.57 8.41
CA HIS A 13 -10.09 -20.37 7.98
C HIS A 13 -10.29 -18.92 7.58
N TYR A 14 -11.36 -18.64 6.82
CA TYR A 14 -11.54 -17.35 6.17
C TYR A 14 -11.50 -16.15 7.15
N ASN A 15 -12.13 -16.26 8.32
CA ASN A 15 -12.14 -15.19 9.33
C ASN A 15 -10.93 -15.18 10.27
N GLY A 16 -10.16 -16.28 10.28
CA GLY A 16 -9.01 -16.46 11.14
C GLY A 16 -7.69 -16.05 10.50
N TRP A 17 -7.71 -15.38 9.34
CA TRP A 17 -6.48 -15.07 8.61
C TRP A 17 -5.53 -14.13 9.38
N ARG A 18 -6.03 -13.34 10.33
CA ARG A 18 -5.22 -12.48 11.22
C ARG A 18 -4.74 -13.18 12.49
N GLU A 19 -5.21 -14.41 12.76
CA GLU A 19 -4.80 -15.11 13.97
C GLU A 19 -3.29 -15.38 13.92
N PRO A 20 -2.56 -15.28 15.06
CA PRO A 20 -1.11 -15.44 15.09
C PRO A 20 -0.61 -16.76 14.47
N ASP A 21 -1.37 -17.85 14.63
CA ASP A 21 -1.05 -19.17 14.06
C ASP A 21 -1.22 -19.23 12.53
N ASN A 22 -1.99 -18.30 11.94
CA ASN A 22 -2.45 -18.37 10.55
C ASN A 22 -1.91 -17.25 9.66
N VAL A 23 -1.61 -16.07 10.22
CA VAL A 23 -1.29 -14.83 9.48
C VAL A 23 -0.24 -15.02 8.42
N ARG A 24 0.89 -15.64 8.78
CA ARG A 24 2.00 -15.83 7.86
C ARG A 24 1.65 -16.69 6.65
N TRP A 25 0.87 -17.75 6.86
CA TRP A 25 0.42 -18.56 5.75
C TRP A 25 -0.54 -17.79 4.86
N HIS A 26 -1.50 -17.06 5.45
CA HIS A 26 -2.48 -16.29 4.68
C HIS A 26 -1.86 -15.16 3.86
N LEU A 27 -0.95 -14.35 4.41
CA LEU A 27 -0.36 -13.22 3.67
C LEU A 27 0.42 -13.65 2.42
N ARG A 28 0.96 -14.87 2.43
CA ARG A 28 1.65 -15.54 1.32
C ARG A 28 0.71 -16.28 0.36
N ASN A 29 -0.59 -16.36 0.69
CA ASN A 29 -1.60 -17.11 -0.04
C ASN A 29 -2.93 -16.34 -0.14
N MET A 30 -2.91 -15.00 -0.22
CA MET A 30 -4.14 -14.20 -0.12
C MET A 30 -5.16 -14.40 -1.25
N SER A 31 -4.80 -15.12 -2.31
CA SER A 31 -5.76 -15.67 -3.28
C SER A 31 -6.73 -16.70 -2.69
N THR A 32 -6.65 -17.02 -1.40
CA THR A 32 -7.72 -17.74 -0.68
C THR A 32 -8.97 -16.88 -0.50
N LEU A 33 -8.86 -15.55 -0.61
CA LEU A 33 -10.00 -14.65 -0.74
C LEU A 33 -10.42 -14.57 -2.23
N PRO A 34 -11.68 -14.18 -2.53
CA PRO A 34 -12.06 -13.86 -3.90
C PRO A 34 -11.05 -12.91 -4.54
N ALA A 35 -10.53 -13.31 -5.70
CA ALA A 35 -9.47 -12.59 -6.36
C ALA A 35 -9.54 -12.75 -7.88
N LEU A 36 -9.02 -11.74 -8.58
CA LEU A 36 -8.88 -11.72 -10.03
C LEU A 36 -7.39 -11.74 -10.38
N ILE A 37 -7.02 -12.58 -11.34
CA ILE A 37 -5.66 -12.66 -11.87
C ILE A 37 -5.46 -11.58 -12.91
N MET A 38 -4.38 -10.82 -12.81
CA MET A 38 -3.97 -9.75 -13.72
C MET A 38 -2.78 -10.23 -14.55
N PRO A 39 -3.01 -10.76 -15.77
CA PRO A 39 -1.94 -11.39 -16.53
C PRO A 39 -0.83 -10.41 -16.88
N ARG A 40 0.41 -10.84 -16.79
CA ARG A 40 1.56 -10.07 -17.29
C ARG A 40 1.58 -10.00 -18.82
N GLY A 41 2.49 -9.20 -19.35
CA GLY A 41 2.85 -9.21 -20.77
C GLY A 41 3.93 -10.25 -21.08
N ASP A 42 4.27 -10.43 -22.35
CA ASP A 42 5.28 -11.40 -22.77
C ASP A 42 6.71 -11.00 -22.34
N ALA A 43 7.02 -9.70 -22.47
CA ALA A 43 8.32 -9.14 -22.12
C ALA A 43 8.54 -9.14 -20.61
N VAL A 44 9.79 -9.41 -20.21
CA VAL A 44 10.23 -9.34 -18.80
C VAL A 44 11.43 -8.40 -18.71
N TYR A 45 11.34 -7.39 -17.84
CA TYR A 45 12.45 -6.51 -17.52
C TYR A 45 13.45 -7.28 -16.65
N ASP A 46 14.67 -7.44 -17.16
CA ASP A 46 15.74 -8.19 -16.51
C ASP A 46 16.42 -7.35 -15.41
N LEU A 47 16.29 -7.81 -14.16
CA LEU A 47 16.94 -7.21 -13.00
C LEU A 47 18.40 -7.68 -12.95
N LYS A 48 19.33 -6.80 -13.33
CA LYS A 48 20.76 -7.13 -13.38
C LYS A 48 21.31 -7.41 -11.98
N THR A 49 22.06 -8.49 -11.82
CA THR A 49 22.75 -8.78 -10.56
C THR A 49 24.02 -7.93 -10.42
N GLY A 50 24.22 -7.34 -9.24
CA GLY A 50 25.42 -6.61 -8.84
C GLY A 50 26.35 -7.43 -7.96
N ALA A 51 27.34 -6.77 -7.35
CA ALA A 51 28.14 -7.39 -6.30
C ALA A 51 27.28 -7.52 -5.04
N GLU A 52 27.30 -8.69 -4.42
CA GLU A 52 26.48 -8.96 -3.25
C GLU A 52 27.00 -8.19 -2.03
N ASN A 53 26.09 -7.53 -1.32
CA ASN A 53 26.37 -6.85 -0.07
C ASN A 53 25.98 -7.71 1.13
N ASP A 54 26.78 -7.64 2.20
CA ASP A 54 26.46 -8.29 3.48
C ASP A 54 25.41 -7.48 4.26
N VAL A 55 24.18 -7.51 3.76
CA VAL A 55 23.05 -6.75 4.32
C VAL A 55 22.61 -7.30 5.68
N GLU A 56 22.64 -8.62 5.87
CA GLU A 56 22.16 -9.24 7.12
C GLU A 56 23.09 -8.90 8.30
N ASN A 57 24.40 -8.83 8.09
CA ASN A 57 25.35 -8.46 9.14
C ASN A 57 25.61 -6.94 9.24
N PHE A 58 24.89 -6.11 8.47
CA PHE A 58 25.00 -4.66 8.60
C PHE A 58 24.57 -4.22 10.01
N ILE A 59 25.49 -3.58 10.74
CA ILE A 59 25.26 -3.13 12.11
C ILE A 59 24.85 -1.66 12.13
N TYR A 60 23.81 -1.34 12.89
CA TYR A 60 23.36 0.02 13.15
C TYR A 60 23.03 0.19 14.64
N GLU A 61 23.11 1.43 15.11
CA GLU A 61 22.74 1.81 16.47
C GLU A 61 21.28 2.24 16.51
N TYR A 62 20.49 1.65 17.41
CA TYR A 62 19.11 2.01 17.65
C TYR A 62 18.83 2.02 19.15
N GLN A 63 18.49 3.20 19.68
CA GLN A 63 18.12 3.41 21.09
C GLN A 63 19.18 2.90 22.10
N GLY A 64 20.45 3.15 21.81
CA GLY A 64 21.61 2.77 22.61
C GLY A 64 22.06 1.32 22.43
N ARG A 65 21.51 0.58 21.46
CA ARG A 65 21.86 -0.82 21.17
C ARG A 65 22.40 -0.96 19.75
N ASN A 66 23.49 -1.70 19.60
CA ASN A 66 23.95 -2.15 18.29
C ASN A 66 23.18 -3.41 17.89
N LEU A 67 22.57 -3.39 16.72
CA LEU A 67 21.76 -4.48 16.17
C LEU A 67 22.23 -4.80 14.75
N SER A 68 22.13 -6.07 14.35
CA SER A 68 22.26 -6.44 12.94
C SER A 68 20.92 -6.24 12.23
N LEU A 69 20.96 -5.85 10.95
CA LEU A 69 19.75 -5.73 10.15
C LEU A 69 19.07 -7.10 9.98
N GLY A 70 19.82 -8.19 9.89
CA GLY A 70 19.28 -9.55 9.86
C GLY A 70 18.48 -9.91 11.12
N ASP A 71 18.91 -9.50 12.31
CA ASP A 71 18.14 -9.69 13.54
C ASP A 71 16.85 -8.87 13.53
N ALA A 72 16.90 -7.62 13.06
CA ALA A 72 15.71 -6.79 12.91
C ALA A 72 14.72 -7.37 11.88
N MET A 73 15.22 -7.94 10.78
CA MET A 73 14.39 -8.65 9.80
C MET A 73 13.71 -9.87 10.43
N ARG A 74 14.44 -10.64 11.25
CA ARG A 74 13.89 -11.80 11.96
C ARG A 74 12.80 -11.40 12.96
N GLU A 75 13.04 -10.36 13.75
CA GLU A 75 12.07 -9.85 14.73
C GLU A 75 10.79 -9.31 14.07
N GLU A 76 10.91 -8.67 12.91
CA GLU A 76 9.77 -8.16 12.14
C GLU A 76 9.10 -9.23 11.25
N CYS A 77 9.52 -10.49 11.36
CA CYS A 77 8.98 -11.62 10.60
C CYS A 77 9.03 -11.39 9.08
N ILE A 78 10.16 -10.89 8.57
CA ILE A 78 10.38 -10.67 7.14
C ILE A 78 10.29 -12.00 6.38
N ASP A 79 9.54 -11.99 5.29
CA ASP A 79 9.36 -13.11 4.38
C ASP A 79 10.30 -13.01 3.18
N GLY A 80 10.52 -11.81 2.67
CA GLY A 80 11.52 -11.54 1.64
C GLY A 80 12.01 -10.10 1.70
N TYR A 81 13.28 -9.89 1.36
CA TYR A 81 13.93 -8.58 1.38
C TYR A 81 14.89 -8.46 0.19
N MET A 82 14.83 -7.32 -0.51
CA MET A 82 15.62 -7.07 -1.71
C MET A 82 16.14 -5.64 -1.75
N VAL A 83 17.42 -5.49 -2.13
CA VAL A 83 18.12 -4.21 -2.28
C VAL A 83 18.58 -4.07 -3.71
N VAL A 84 18.18 -2.98 -4.37
CA VAL A 84 18.61 -2.62 -5.71
C VAL A 84 19.17 -1.21 -5.71
N GLN A 85 20.45 -1.06 -6.07
CA GLN A 85 21.10 0.24 -6.20
C GLN A 85 21.71 0.35 -7.59
N ASN A 86 21.61 1.52 -8.22
CA ASN A 86 22.16 1.76 -9.56
C ASN A 86 21.70 0.73 -10.61
N GLY A 87 20.43 0.33 -10.52
CA GLY A 87 19.82 -0.67 -11.41
C GLY A 87 20.35 -2.10 -11.24
N LYS A 88 21.08 -2.39 -10.15
CA LYS A 88 21.65 -3.71 -9.86
C LYS A 88 21.18 -4.26 -8.52
N VAL A 89 20.78 -5.53 -8.52
CA VAL A 89 20.44 -6.30 -7.32
C VAL A 89 21.69 -6.53 -6.48
N LEU A 90 21.76 -5.93 -5.30
CA LEU A 90 22.88 -6.08 -4.37
C LEU A 90 22.60 -7.10 -3.27
N PHE A 91 21.32 -7.38 -2.99
CA PHE A 91 20.89 -8.37 -2.03
C PHE A 91 19.48 -8.85 -2.35
N GLU A 92 19.24 -10.13 -2.20
CA GLU A 92 17.92 -10.77 -2.35
C GLU A 92 17.89 -12.02 -1.47
N ARG A 93 16.96 -12.06 -0.51
CA ARG A 93 16.73 -13.21 0.36
C ARG A 93 15.25 -13.45 0.60
N TYR A 94 14.93 -14.72 0.82
CA TYR A 94 13.61 -15.22 1.13
C TYR A 94 13.71 -16.14 2.34
N TYR A 95 12.82 -15.99 3.30
CA TYR A 95 12.89 -16.61 4.62
C TYR A 95 11.71 -17.55 4.87
N ASP A 96 11.95 -18.53 5.75
CA ASP A 96 10.92 -19.47 6.21
C ASP A 96 10.12 -20.08 5.06
N ASN A 97 10.84 -20.61 4.08
CA ASN A 97 10.33 -21.23 2.86
C ASN A 97 9.51 -20.32 1.92
N PHE A 98 9.50 -19.00 2.07
CA PHE A 98 9.05 -18.12 1.00
C PHE A 98 10.01 -18.22 -0.22
N ARG A 99 9.51 -18.09 -1.45
CA ARG A 99 10.30 -18.26 -2.70
C ARG A 99 10.18 -17.04 -3.60
N ALA A 100 11.12 -16.94 -4.54
CA ALA A 100 11.14 -15.87 -5.53
C ALA A 100 9.88 -15.74 -6.42
N HIS A 101 9.15 -16.84 -6.61
CA HIS A 101 7.92 -16.86 -7.41
C HIS A 101 6.64 -16.92 -6.56
N ASP A 102 6.76 -16.88 -5.23
CA ASP A 102 5.59 -16.84 -4.37
C ASP A 102 5.02 -15.41 -4.35
N HIS A 103 3.69 -15.31 -4.39
CA HIS A 103 2.99 -14.03 -4.24
C HIS A 103 2.87 -13.66 -2.77
N HIS A 104 2.85 -12.36 -2.51
CA HIS A 104 2.55 -11.80 -1.21
C HIS A 104 1.62 -10.59 -1.37
N ILE A 105 0.70 -10.42 -0.42
CA ILE A 105 -0.17 -9.26 -0.39
C ILE A 105 0.63 -7.99 -0.09
N TRP A 106 0.33 -6.93 -0.84
CA TRP A 106 0.94 -5.60 -0.70
C TRP A 106 0.30 -4.82 0.45
N PHE A 107 -0.93 -5.16 0.79
CA PHE A 107 -1.84 -4.29 1.52
C PHE A 107 -1.74 -2.88 0.93
N SER A 108 -1.57 -1.88 1.78
CA SER A 108 -1.59 -0.49 1.37
C SER A 108 -0.41 -0.01 0.50
N MET A 109 0.60 -0.84 0.18
CA MET A 109 1.48 -0.52 -0.95
C MET A 109 0.68 -0.38 -2.26
N THR A 110 -0.48 -1.04 -2.35
CA THR A 110 -1.44 -0.90 -3.45
C THR A 110 -1.87 0.56 -3.67
N LYS A 111 -1.96 1.37 -2.61
CA LYS A 111 -2.38 2.78 -2.73
C LYS A 111 -1.44 3.57 -3.64
N SER A 112 -0.13 3.30 -3.56
CA SER A 112 0.87 3.93 -4.42
C SER A 112 0.76 3.47 -5.87
N LEU A 113 0.38 2.21 -6.11
CA LEU A 113 0.04 1.70 -7.46
C LEU A 113 -1.19 2.43 -8.03
N ILE A 114 -2.23 2.62 -7.22
CA ILE A 114 -3.44 3.36 -7.60
C ILE A 114 -3.14 4.85 -7.85
N SER A 115 -2.25 5.46 -7.06
CA SER A 115 -1.75 6.81 -7.31
C SER A 115 -1.08 6.92 -8.67
N THR A 116 -0.20 5.99 -9.03
CA THR A 116 0.43 6.00 -10.35
C THR A 116 -0.61 5.82 -11.47
N ALA A 117 -1.59 4.93 -11.30
CA ALA A 117 -2.68 4.75 -12.26
C ALA A 117 -3.53 6.03 -12.40
N PHE A 118 -3.82 6.70 -11.29
CA PHE A 118 -4.50 7.99 -11.29
C PHE A 118 -3.70 9.04 -12.07
N GLY A 119 -2.38 9.15 -11.85
CA GLY A 119 -1.53 10.08 -12.59
C GLY A 119 -1.56 9.86 -14.10
N ILE A 120 -1.58 8.60 -14.55
CA ILE A 120 -1.76 8.26 -15.97
C ILE A 120 -3.15 8.70 -16.45
N ALA A 121 -4.22 8.38 -15.70
CA ALA A 121 -5.58 8.79 -16.05
C ALA A 121 -5.76 10.31 -16.05
N GLN A 122 -5.12 11.02 -15.14
CA GLN A 122 -5.12 12.48 -15.08
C GLN A 122 -4.52 13.07 -16.35
N ALA A 123 -3.35 12.58 -16.77
CA ALA A 123 -2.69 13.05 -17.99
C ALA A 123 -3.50 12.72 -19.26
N GLU A 124 -4.16 11.56 -19.31
CA GLU A 124 -4.94 11.13 -20.47
C GLU A 124 -6.31 11.82 -20.58
N PHE A 125 -6.98 12.08 -19.45
CA PHE A 125 -8.39 12.50 -19.41
C PHE A 125 -8.59 13.90 -18.80
N GLY A 126 -7.54 14.58 -18.37
CA GLY A 126 -7.62 15.96 -17.85
C GLY A 126 -8.37 16.07 -16.53
N ILE A 127 -8.07 15.19 -15.58
CA ILE A 127 -8.69 15.22 -14.25
C ILE A 127 -8.17 16.44 -13.48
N ASP A 128 -9.05 17.39 -13.21
CA ASP A 128 -8.75 18.57 -12.40
C ASP A 128 -8.81 18.20 -10.91
N GLU A 129 -7.66 18.30 -10.24
CA GLU A 129 -7.53 17.91 -8.83
C GLU A 129 -8.09 18.95 -7.85
N ASP A 130 -8.40 20.16 -8.33
CA ASP A 130 -9.09 21.19 -7.55
C ASP A 130 -10.62 21.02 -7.54
N LYS A 131 -11.15 20.15 -8.41
CA LYS A 131 -12.55 19.69 -8.34
C LYS A 131 -12.75 18.68 -7.23
N THR A 132 -14.01 18.44 -6.90
CA THR A 132 -14.42 17.45 -5.92
C THR A 132 -14.56 16.07 -6.59
N PRO A 133 -14.43 14.95 -5.86
CA PRO A 133 -14.81 13.65 -6.38
C PRO A 133 -16.25 13.61 -6.93
N ALA A 134 -17.20 14.33 -6.31
CA ALA A 134 -18.59 14.37 -6.75
C ALA A 134 -18.79 14.99 -8.15
N ASP A 135 -17.87 15.85 -8.60
CA ASP A 135 -17.87 16.39 -9.98
C ASP A 135 -17.64 15.29 -11.03
N PHE A 136 -17.01 14.18 -10.65
CA PHE A 136 -16.77 13.02 -11.50
C PHE A 136 -17.70 11.86 -11.16
N LEU A 137 -18.07 11.71 -9.89
CA LEU A 137 -18.88 10.63 -9.32
C LEU A 137 -20.15 11.22 -8.68
N PRO A 138 -21.23 11.48 -9.47
CA PRO A 138 -22.45 12.10 -8.95
C PRO A 138 -23.10 11.36 -7.77
N GLU A 139 -22.83 10.07 -7.62
CA GLU A 139 -23.26 9.24 -6.50
C GLU A 139 -22.67 9.69 -5.15
N LEU A 140 -21.64 10.52 -5.16
CA LEU A 140 -21.01 11.11 -3.97
C LEU A 140 -21.54 12.51 -3.64
N ALA A 141 -22.52 13.04 -4.37
CA ALA A 141 -22.99 14.42 -4.24
C ALA A 141 -23.53 14.79 -2.85
N ASP A 142 -24.11 13.82 -2.13
CA ASP A 142 -24.66 14.03 -0.78
C ASP A 142 -23.68 13.55 0.33
N SER A 143 -22.39 13.43 0.02
CA SER A 143 -21.36 12.95 0.95
C SER A 143 -20.28 13.99 1.19
N VAL A 144 -19.40 13.75 2.18
CA VAL A 144 -18.20 14.57 2.42
C VAL A 144 -17.31 14.73 1.18
N PHE A 145 -17.38 13.78 0.23
CA PHE A 145 -16.64 13.85 -1.02
C PHE A 145 -17.20 14.85 -2.05
N ALA A 146 -18.31 15.53 -1.74
CA ALA A 146 -18.76 16.72 -2.47
C ALA A 146 -18.18 18.03 -1.92
N GLU A 147 -17.46 17.98 -0.80
CA GLU A 147 -16.97 19.16 -0.09
C GLU A 147 -15.44 19.25 -0.03
N VAL A 148 -14.74 18.18 -0.46
CA VAL A 148 -13.28 18.10 -0.46
C VAL A 148 -12.75 17.92 -1.88
N ARG A 149 -11.57 18.44 -2.16
CA ARG A 149 -10.97 18.33 -3.50
C ARG A 149 -10.38 16.94 -3.70
N VAL A 150 -10.25 16.52 -4.95
CA VAL A 150 -9.53 15.28 -5.32
C VAL A 150 -8.10 15.32 -4.78
N ARG A 151 -7.43 16.48 -4.77
CA ARG A 151 -6.11 16.64 -4.14
C ARG A 151 -6.13 16.34 -2.63
N ASP A 152 -7.18 16.74 -1.92
CA ASP A 152 -7.30 16.51 -0.48
C ASP A 152 -7.51 15.01 -0.19
N VAL A 153 -8.23 14.30 -1.06
CA VAL A 153 -8.39 12.83 -1.04
C VAL A 153 -7.04 12.14 -1.25
N LEU A 154 -6.28 12.53 -2.28
CA LEU A 154 -4.96 11.97 -2.60
C LEU A 154 -3.92 12.18 -1.49
N ASN A 155 -4.00 13.31 -0.79
CA ASN A 155 -3.13 13.64 0.33
C ASN A 155 -3.65 13.13 1.68
N MET A 156 -4.83 12.52 1.72
CA MET A 156 -5.47 11.99 2.92
C MET A 156 -5.62 13.03 4.04
N VAL A 157 -6.17 14.19 3.66
CA VAL A 157 -6.47 15.31 4.56
C VAL A 157 -7.96 15.63 4.58
N THR A 158 -8.81 14.62 4.34
CA THR A 158 -10.27 14.77 4.22
C THR A 158 -11.01 14.78 5.56
N ALA A 159 -10.37 14.31 6.62
CA ALA A 159 -10.92 14.26 7.98
C ALA A 159 -12.22 13.44 8.09
N LEU A 160 -12.26 12.25 7.50
CA LEU A 160 -13.42 11.34 7.57
C LEU A 160 -13.66 10.83 9.01
N ASN A 161 -14.90 10.46 9.34
CA ASN A 161 -15.29 9.76 10.57
C ASN A 161 -14.86 8.27 10.59
N TYR A 162 -13.64 8.01 10.16
CA TYR A 162 -13.06 6.69 9.96
C TYR A 162 -11.68 6.60 10.61
N THR A 163 -11.39 5.45 11.24
CA THR A 163 -10.13 5.16 11.92
C THR A 163 -9.52 3.88 11.37
N GLU A 164 -8.19 3.79 11.30
CA GLU A 164 -7.49 2.59 10.84
C GLU A 164 -7.21 1.64 12.02
N GLU A 165 -8.28 1.23 12.69
CA GLU A 165 -8.23 0.27 13.80
C GLU A 165 -8.50 -1.14 13.30
N TYR A 166 -7.43 -1.94 13.17
CA TYR A 166 -7.51 -3.22 12.47
C TYR A 166 -7.82 -4.40 13.39
N ASP A 167 -7.47 -4.30 14.68
CA ASP A 167 -7.51 -5.45 15.58
C ASP A 167 -8.79 -5.44 16.44
N GLU A 168 -9.30 -4.26 16.80
CA GLU A 168 -10.53 -4.07 17.58
C GLU A 168 -11.52 -3.18 16.83
N MET A 169 -12.56 -3.79 16.25
CA MET A 169 -13.60 -3.08 15.51
C MET A 169 -14.95 -3.23 16.19
N THR A 170 -15.67 -2.12 16.36
CA THR A 170 -17.02 -2.12 16.94
C THR A 170 -18.05 -2.57 15.90
N PRO A 171 -18.81 -3.67 16.14
CA PRO A 171 -19.88 -4.11 15.24
C PRO A 171 -20.89 -3.01 14.93
N GLY A 172 -21.28 -2.89 13.66
CA GLY A 172 -22.22 -1.86 13.19
C GLY A 172 -21.65 -0.45 13.04
N SER A 173 -20.38 -0.20 13.42
CA SER A 173 -19.71 1.04 13.05
C SER A 173 -19.45 1.12 11.55
N VAL A 174 -19.38 2.35 10.99
CA VAL A 174 -19.06 2.55 9.56
C VAL A 174 -17.74 1.89 9.17
N HIS A 175 -16.76 1.91 10.08
CA HIS A 175 -15.47 1.26 9.93
C HIS A 175 -15.58 -0.26 9.79
N PHE A 176 -16.28 -0.91 10.72
CA PHE A 176 -16.51 -2.35 10.70
C PHE A 176 -17.29 -2.79 9.45
N GLU A 177 -18.35 -2.05 9.09
CA GLU A 177 -19.15 -2.38 7.93
C GLU A 177 -18.37 -2.20 6.63
N TYR A 178 -17.53 -1.16 6.50
CA TYR A 178 -16.62 -0.98 5.37
C TYR A 178 -15.60 -2.14 5.26
N PHE A 179 -15.00 -2.56 6.38
CA PHE A 179 -14.08 -3.70 6.41
C PHE A 179 -14.71 -5.03 6.01
N ARG A 180 -15.99 -5.25 6.37
CA ARG A 180 -16.76 -6.40 5.87
C ARG A 180 -16.93 -6.36 4.36
N ARG A 181 -17.19 -5.19 3.77
CA ARG A 181 -17.36 -5.07 2.31
C ARG A 181 -16.06 -5.24 1.54
N LEU A 182 -14.91 -4.86 2.11
CA LEU A 182 -13.60 -5.13 1.51
C LEU A 182 -13.34 -6.63 1.24
N GLY A 183 -14.13 -7.55 1.81
CA GLY A 183 -13.94 -8.98 1.64
C GLY A 183 -12.83 -9.58 2.52
N PHE A 184 -12.11 -8.74 3.28
CA PHE A 184 -11.13 -9.15 4.29
C PHE A 184 -11.77 -9.68 5.59
N MET A 185 -13.09 -9.61 5.71
CA MET A 185 -13.86 -10.30 6.74
C MET A 185 -14.96 -11.08 6.04
N GLY A 186 -14.96 -12.39 6.26
CA GLY A 186 -15.89 -13.35 5.67
C GLY A 186 -17.27 -13.18 6.22
N ASP A 187 -17.99 -12.32 5.51
CA ASP A 187 -19.43 -12.15 5.50
C ASP A 187 -20.17 -13.06 4.52
N PHE A 188 -20.47 -14.31 4.87
CA PHE A 188 -21.21 -15.19 3.94
C PHE A 188 -22.63 -14.70 3.65
N GLU A 189 -23.25 -13.91 4.52
CA GLU A 189 -24.54 -13.27 4.23
C GLU A 189 -24.37 -12.18 3.18
N LEU A 190 -23.31 -11.37 3.24
CA LEU A 190 -22.98 -10.37 2.21
C LEU A 190 -22.62 -11.00 0.85
N LEU A 191 -22.13 -12.24 0.83
CA LEU A 191 -21.87 -12.99 -0.40
C LEU A 191 -23.13 -13.62 -0.99
N ALA A 192 -24.19 -13.78 -0.20
CA ALA A 192 -25.47 -14.30 -0.66
C ALA A 192 -26.35 -13.16 -1.18
N ILE A 193 -27.03 -13.38 -2.32
CA ILE A 193 -28.02 -12.42 -2.84
C ILE A 193 -29.41 -12.96 -2.52
N ASP A 194 -30.14 -12.23 -1.67
CA ASP A 194 -31.59 -12.41 -1.53
C ASP A 194 -32.31 -11.35 -2.37
N PRO A 195 -32.94 -11.72 -3.51
CA PRO A 195 -33.65 -10.76 -4.35
C PRO A 195 -34.88 -10.14 -3.67
N ALA A 196 -35.31 -10.65 -2.51
CA ALA A 196 -36.39 -10.08 -1.71
C ALA A 196 -35.93 -9.01 -0.70
N GLN A 197 -34.62 -8.83 -0.51
CA GLN A 197 -34.05 -7.87 0.44
C GLN A 197 -33.12 -6.88 -0.27
N SER A 198 -33.04 -5.66 0.26
CA SER A 198 -32.03 -4.70 -0.19
C SER A 198 -30.64 -5.18 0.25
N ASP A 199 -29.70 -5.22 -0.68
CA ASP A 199 -28.29 -5.51 -0.43
C ASP A 199 -27.43 -4.25 -0.31
N GLU A 200 -28.02 -3.05 -0.42
CA GLU A 200 -27.31 -1.79 -0.24
C GLU A 200 -27.05 -1.43 1.24
N PRO A 201 -25.84 -0.96 1.61
CA PRO A 201 -24.65 -0.87 0.77
C PRO A 201 -23.97 -2.23 0.57
N ARG A 202 -23.76 -2.61 -0.70
CA ARG A 202 -23.29 -3.94 -1.07
C ARG A 202 -21.78 -4.00 -1.09
N GLY A 203 -21.15 -3.21 -1.95
CA GLY A 203 -19.70 -3.19 -2.12
C GLY A 203 -19.02 -2.03 -1.41
N VAL A 204 -17.71 -1.92 -1.63
CA VAL A 204 -16.92 -0.79 -1.13
C VAL A 204 -17.43 0.53 -1.69
N ARG A 205 -17.81 0.57 -2.98
CA ARG A 205 -18.33 1.78 -3.63
C ARG A 205 -19.58 2.33 -2.94
N ASP A 206 -20.49 1.45 -2.55
CA ASP A 206 -21.77 1.83 -1.92
C ASP A 206 -21.59 2.30 -0.47
N MET A 207 -20.46 1.96 0.15
CA MET A 207 -20.06 2.47 1.46
C MET A 207 -19.48 3.88 1.39
N LEU A 208 -18.93 4.32 0.24
CA LEU A 208 -18.25 5.62 0.14
C LEU A 208 -19.16 6.81 0.48
N PRO A 209 -20.44 6.87 0.04
CA PRO A 209 -21.35 7.94 0.45
C PRO A 209 -21.69 7.96 1.95
N ARG A 210 -21.39 6.88 2.70
CA ARG A 210 -21.74 6.74 4.13
C ARG A 210 -20.71 7.38 5.06
N PHE A 211 -19.55 7.76 4.56
CA PHE A 211 -18.56 8.48 5.35
C PHE A 211 -18.98 9.94 5.53
N GLU A 212 -18.84 10.40 6.77
CA GLU A 212 -19.10 11.79 7.15
C GLU A 212 -17.77 12.45 7.55
N GLN A 213 -17.76 13.77 7.66
CA GLN A 213 -16.63 14.45 8.29
C GLN A 213 -16.60 14.10 9.80
N ALA A 214 -15.41 13.80 10.31
CA ALA A 214 -15.21 13.58 11.74
C ALA A 214 -15.64 14.80 12.54
N LYS A 215 -16.24 14.57 13.71
CA LYS A 215 -16.67 15.66 14.60
C LYS A 215 -15.47 16.54 14.99
N GLY A 216 -15.50 17.80 14.57
CA GLY A 216 -14.40 18.75 14.79
C GLY A 216 -13.19 18.57 13.87
N GLY A 217 -13.28 17.68 12.89
CA GLY A 217 -12.29 17.53 11.82
C GLY A 217 -12.34 18.72 10.87
N VAL A 218 -11.18 19.11 10.36
CA VAL A 218 -11.04 20.21 9.40
C VAL A 218 -10.24 19.69 8.21
N THR A 219 -10.84 19.71 7.02
CA THR A 219 -10.16 19.31 5.78
C THR A 219 -8.88 20.13 5.58
N GLY A 220 -7.80 19.48 5.18
CA GLY A 220 -6.49 20.09 4.98
C GLY A 220 -5.68 20.34 6.26
N ALA A 221 -6.29 20.25 7.45
CA ALA A 221 -5.62 20.62 8.69
C ALA A 221 -4.64 19.57 9.21
N MET A 222 -4.91 18.28 8.96
CA MET A 222 -4.11 17.18 9.48
C MET A 222 -4.11 16.00 8.51
N PHE A 223 -2.93 15.42 8.28
CA PHE A 223 -2.82 14.15 7.59
C PHE A 223 -3.37 13.03 8.49
N GLN A 224 -4.40 12.36 8.00
CA GLN A 224 -5.04 11.21 8.63
C GLN A 224 -5.09 10.08 7.62
N TYR A 225 -4.36 9.00 7.90
CA TYR A 225 -4.36 7.84 7.02
C TYR A 225 -5.74 7.19 6.99
N GLN A 226 -6.43 7.23 5.85
CA GLN A 226 -7.83 6.81 5.73
C GLN A 226 -8.06 6.12 4.38
N SER A 227 -8.17 4.79 4.44
CA SER A 227 -8.36 3.89 3.29
C SER A 227 -9.52 4.23 2.33
N PRO A 228 -10.70 4.72 2.78
CA PRO A 228 -11.79 5.06 1.86
C PRO A 228 -11.42 6.10 0.79
N ASN A 229 -10.46 6.99 1.08
CA ASN A 229 -9.97 7.96 0.10
C ASN A 229 -9.42 7.27 -1.17
N VAL A 230 -8.78 6.11 -1.02
CA VAL A 230 -8.16 5.42 -2.16
C VAL A 230 -9.19 4.73 -3.03
N ASP A 231 -10.25 4.20 -2.42
CA ASP A 231 -11.34 3.57 -3.18
C ASP A 231 -12.17 4.60 -3.95
N VAL A 232 -12.29 5.84 -3.45
CA VAL A 232 -12.80 6.97 -4.24
C VAL A 232 -11.95 7.19 -5.48
N ILE A 233 -10.62 7.21 -5.35
CA ILE A 233 -9.71 7.39 -6.49
C ILE A 233 -9.79 6.19 -7.45
N GLY A 234 -9.88 4.97 -6.94
CA GLY A 234 -10.10 3.77 -7.75
C GLY A 234 -11.36 3.86 -8.59
N TRP A 235 -12.49 4.26 -7.98
CA TRP A 235 -13.75 4.44 -8.70
C TRP A 235 -13.71 5.60 -9.70
N LEU A 236 -13.03 6.70 -9.34
CA LEU A 236 -12.85 7.84 -10.23
C LEU A 236 -12.08 7.43 -11.49
N ILE A 237 -10.99 6.65 -11.37
CA ILE A 237 -10.26 6.11 -12.53
C ILE A 237 -11.20 5.34 -13.45
N GLU A 238 -12.03 4.45 -12.91
CA GLU A 238 -12.96 3.67 -13.71
C GLU A 238 -14.00 4.54 -14.42
N ARG A 239 -14.52 5.54 -13.70
CA ARG A 239 -15.52 6.47 -14.24
C ARG A 239 -14.98 7.27 -15.41
N VAL A 240 -13.80 7.86 -15.27
CA VAL A 240 -13.25 8.77 -16.29
C VAL A 240 -12.67 8.01 -17.47
N THR A 241 -12.13 6.81 -17.25
CA THR A 241 -11.57 5.97 -18.31
C THR A 241 -12.63 5.13 -19.03
N GLY A 242 -13.77 4.85 -18.38
CA GLY A 242 -14.78 3.90 -18.85
C GLY A 242 -14.30 2.44 -18.82
N ARG A 243 -13.25 2.13 -18.06
CA ARG A 243 -12.60 0.81 -18.01
C ARG A 243 -12.62 0.24 -16.60
N ALA A 244 -12.60 -1.08 -16.48
CA ALA A 244 -12.40 -1.73 -15.19
C ALA A 244 -11.02 -1.36 -14.62
N LEU A 245 -10.93 -1.09 -13.31
CA LEU A 245 -9.71 -0.60 -12.67
C LEU A 245 -8.51 -1.52 -12.94
N MET A 246 -8.75 -2.83 -12.79
CA MET A 246 -7.75 -3.86 -13.03
C MET A 246 -7.24 -3.86 -14.46
N ASP A 247 -8.13 -3.74 -15.46
CA ASP A 247 -7.72 -3.71 -16.87
C ASP A 247 -6.91 -2.47 -17.20
N TYR A 248 -7.26 -1.34 -16.60
CA TYR A 248 -6.52 -0.10 -16.75
C TYR A 248 -5.13 -0.18 -16.12
N VAL A 249 -5.03 -0.65 -14.87
CA VAL A 249 -3.74 -0.90 -14.19
C VAL A 249 -2.90 -1.91 -14.97
N ARG A 250 -3.52 -2.99 -15.48
CA ARG A 250 -2.82 -3.99 -16.28
C ARG A 250 -2.20 -3.38 -17.53
N GLU A 251 -3.00 -2.70 -18.34
CA GLU A 251 -2.56 -2.15 -19.62
C GLU A 251 -1.54 -1.03 -19.45
N LYS A 252 -1.76 -0.15 -18.48
CA LYS A 252 -0.98 1.09 -18.34
C LYS A 252 0.24 0.94 -17.45
N LEU A 253 0.23 -0.02 -16.52
CA LEU A 253 1.32 -0.22 -15.55
C LEU A 253 1.93 -1.60 -15.65
N TRP A 254 1.14 -2.66 -15.41
CA TRP A 254 1.72 -4.00 -15.20
C TRP A 254 2.41 -4.57 -16.44
N VAL A 255 1.75 -4.48 -17.60
CA VAL A 255 2.29 -4.95 -18.88
C VAL A 255 3.50 -4.09 -19.32
N PRO A 256 3.43 -2.74 -19.34
CA PRO A 256 4.57 -1.91 -19.71
C PRO A 256 5.77 -2.01 -18.77
N MET A 257 5.54 -2.33 -17.49
CA MET A 257 6.59 -2.60 -16.51
C MET A 257 7.33 -3.92 -16.76
N ALA A 258 6.85 -4.74 -17.72
CA ALA A 258 7.44 -6.01 -18.11
C ALA A 258 7.72 -6.88 -16.88
N THR A 259 6.67 -7.09 -16.09
CA THR A 259 6.73 -7.91 -14.87
C THR A 259 6.99 -9.37 -15.19
N GLU A 260 7.57 -10.09 -14.24
CA GLU A 260 7.96 -11.49 -14.38
C GLU A 260 6.79 -12.45 -14.10
N HIS A 261 5.85 -12.02 -13.26
CA HIS A 261 4.66 -12.81 -12.89
C HIS A 261 3.37 -12.01 -13.04
N ASP A 262 2.26 -12.74 -13.16
CA ASP A 262 0.91 -12.17 -13.09
C ASP A 262 0.72 -11.45 -11.75
N GLY A 263 0.01 -10.34 -11.75
CA GLY A 263 -0.48 -9.72 -10.52
C GLY A 263 -1.78 -10.39 -10.07
N VAL A 264 -2.18 -10.19 -8.83
CA VAL A 264 -3.50 -10.63 -8.34
C VAL A 264 -4.14 -9.51 -7.54
N PHE A 265 -5.40 -9.21 -7.83
CA PHE A 265 -6.22 -8.29 -7.03
C PHE A 265 -7.22 -9.11 -6.22
N THR A 266 -7.18 -8.99 -4.89
CA THR A 266 -8.33 -9.36 -4.08
C THR A 266 -9.49 -8.42 -4.41
N VAL A 267 -10.69 -8.96 -4.40
CA VAL A 267 -11.90 -8.21 -4.72
C VAL A 267 -12.83 -8.11 -3.52
N ASP A 268 -13.61 -7.05 -3.52
CA ASP A 268 -14.66 -6.81 -2.53
C ASP A 268 -15.82 -7.81 -2.70
N VAL A 269 -16.83 -7.73 -1.83
CA VAL A 269 -18.00 -8.64 -1.90
C VAL A 269 -18.85 -8.46 -3.16
N SER A 270 -18.63 -7.40 -3.93
CA SER A 270 -19.23 -7.14 -5.25
C SER A 270 -18.29 -7.47 -6.41
N PHE A 271 -17.16 -8.13 -6.12
CA PHE A 271 -16.11 -8.50 -7.07
C PHE A 271 -15.38 -7.31 -7.73
N ALA A 272 -15.43 -6.13 -7.14
CA ALA A 272 -14.62 -4.98 -7.55
C ALA A 272 -13.20 -5.07 -6.95
N PRO A 273 -12.13 -4.79 -7.70
CA PRO A 273 -10.77 -4.77 -7.16
C PRO A 273 -10.62 -3.81 -5.97
N VAL A 274 -10.05 -4.30 -4.86
CA VAL A 274 -9.84 -3.48 -3.66
C VAL A 274 -8.66 -2.52 -3.87
N ALA A 275 -8.96 -1.29 -4.28
CA ALA A 275 -7.97 -0.27 -4.62
C ALA A 275 -7.12 0.15 -3.41
N THR A 276 -7.70 0.12 -2.20
CA THR A 276 -6.98 0.51 -1.00
C THR A 276 -5.90 -0.47 -0.54
N GLY A 277 -5.94 -1.74 -0.95
CA GLY A 277 -5.02 -2.74 -0.39
C GLY A 277 -4.99 -4.15 -0.98
N GLY A 278 -5.69 -4.40 -2.09
CA GLY A 278 -5.92 -5.77 -2.57
C GLY A 278 -4.84 -6.35 -3.49
N PHE A 279 -3.77 -5.63 -3.79
CA PHE A 279 -2.79 -6.09 -4.77
C PHE A 279 -1.81 -7.12 -4.19
N ASN A 280 -1.40 -8.07 -5.02
CA ASN A 280 -0.47 -9.13 -4.69
C ASN A 280 0.51 -9.31 -5.85
N SER A 281 1.79 -9.51 -5.53
CA SER A 281 2.83 -9.83 -6.51
C SER A 281 3.98 -10.61 -5.88
N THR A 282 4.95 -10.99 -6.71
CA THR A 282 6.27 -11.39 -6.22
C THR A 282 7.09 -10.20 -5.74
N LEU A 283 8.14 -10.46 -4.95
CA LEU A 283 9.02 -9.42 -4.42
C LEU A 283 9.76 -8.67 -5.53
N ARG A 284 10.22 -9.38 -6.56
CA ARG A 284 10.91 -8.79 -7.71
C ARG A 284 10.01 -7.84 -8.50
N ASP A 285 8.73 -8.18 -8.65
CA ASP A 285 7.77 -7.30 -9.35
C ASP A 285 7.40 -6.07 -8.52
N ALA A 286 7.38 -6.18 -7.19
CA ALA A 286 7.29 -5.01 -6.30
C ALA A 286 8.52 -4.10 -6.45
N VAL A 287 9.72 -4.67 -6.57
CA VAL A 287 10.95 -3.90 -6.86
C VAL A 287 10.89 -3.22 -8.23
N ARG A 288 10.36 -3.86 -9.28
CA ARG A 288 10.16 -3.21 -10.60
C ARG A 288 9.28 -1.97 -10.49
N PHE A 289 8.21 -2.02 -9.67
CA PHE A 289 7.39 -0.84 -9.39
C PHE A 289 8.18 0.25 -8.67
N GLY A 290 8.99 -0.12 -7.67
CA GLY A 290 9.89 0.81 -6.99
C GLY A 290 10.91 1.46 -7.94
N LEU A 291 11.48 0.69 -8.89
CA LEU A 291 12.45 1.20 -9.87
C LEU A 291 11.80 2.13 -10.89
N MET A 292 10.58 1.84 -11.33
CA MET A 292 9.77 2.75 -12.15
C MET A 292 9.52 4.06 -11.39
N ALA A 293 9.18 3.97 -10.10
CA ALA A 293 8.97 5.14 -9.27
C ALA A 293 10.26 5.95 -9.02
N LEU A 294 11.41 5.28 -8.88
CA LEU A 294 12.72 5.91 -8.77
C LEU A 294 13.12 6.65 -10.05
N GLY A 295 12.76 6.09 -11.21
CA GLY A 295 13.07 6.66 -12.53
C GLY A 295 12.05 7.68 -13.04
N ASP A 296 11.33 8.38 -12.15
CA ASP A 296 10.27 9.34 -12.50
C ASP A 296 9.27 8.80 -13.53
N GLY A 297 8.81 7.56 -13.32
CA GLY A 297 7.86 6.91 -14.20
C GLY A 297 8.49 6.05 -15.29
N LYS A 298 9.83 6.01 -15.36
CA LYS A 298 10.59 5.26 -16.37
C LYS A 298 11.19 3.98 -15.78
N LEU A 299 11.05 2.86 -16.50
CA LEU A 299 11.79 1.63 -16.22
C LEU A 299 12.54 1.17 -17.47
N GLY A 300 13.87 1.09 -17.37
CA GLY A 300 14.73 0.89 -18.54
C GLY A 300 14.56 2.05 -19.53
N ASP A 301 14.12 1.75 -20.74
CA ASP A 301 13.85 2.73 -21.80
C ASP A 301 12.37 3.10 -21.93
N THR A 302 11.48 2.44 -21.19
CA THR A 302 10.03 2.65 -21.27
C THR A 302 9.58 3.71 -20.28
N GLN A 303 8.98 4.80 -20.77
CA GLN A 303 8.22 5.74 -19.94
C GLN A 303 6.82 5.16 -19.71
N ILE A 304 6.51 4.81 -18.47
CA ILE A 304 5.29 4.11 -18.08
C ILE A 304 4.29 5.09 -17.46
N ALA A 305 4.73 5.90 -16.49
CA ALA A 305 3.91 6.92 -15.83
C ALA A 305 4.39 8.34 -16.20
N PRO A 306 3.53 9.38 -16.13
CA PRO A 306 3.94 10.74 -16.43
C PRO A 306 5.04 11.23 -15.48
N VAL A 307 6.10 11.83 -16.04
CA VAL A 307 7.20 12.44 -15.27
C VAL A 307 6.66 13.45 -14.27
N ASP A 308 5.79 14.36 -14.72
CA ASP A 308 5.24 15.43 -13.90
C ASP A 308 4.45 14.89 -12.69
N TRP A 309 3.69 13.80 -12.86
CA TRP A 309 2.98 13.17 -11.74
C TRP A 309 3.95 12.54 -10.73
N MET A 310 4.94 11.78 -11.23
CA MET A 310 5.91 11.12 -10.36
C MET A 310 6.76 12.13 -9.59
N GLN A 311 7.15 13.25 -10.21
CA GLN A 311 7.82 14.35 -9.52
C GLN A 311 6.88 15.10 -8.57
N ASP A 312 5.61 15.27 -8.94
CA ASP A 312 4.61 15.89 -8.07
C ASP A 312 4.46 15.14 -6.76
N THR A 313 4.54 13.81 -6.75
CA THR A 313 4.44 13.02 -5.51
C THR A 313 5.54 13.32 -4.47
N TYR A 314 6.64 13.98 -4.85
CA TYR A 314 7.68 14.49 -3.93
C TYR A 314 7.45 15.95 -3.49
N LYS A 315 6.64 16.69 -4.25
CA LYS A 315 6.50 18.15 -4.15
C LYS A 315 5.51 18.57 -3.06
N MET A 316 5.86 18.31 -1.79
CA MET A 316 5.07 18.78 -0.65
C MET A 316 4.97 20.31 -0.61
N SER A 317 3.74 20.82 -0.71
CA SER A 317 3.42 22.23 -0.43
C SER A 317 3.59 22.56 1.04
N ASP A 318 3.56 23.84 1.41
CA ASP A 318 3.63 24.22 2.83
C ASP A 318 2.40 23.75 3.61
N ALA A 319 1.23 23.68 2.95
CA ALA A 319 0.03 23.07 3.52
C ALA A 319 0.22 21.57 3.79
N ASP A 320 0.82 20.82 2.85
CA ASP A 320 1.09 19.39 3.04
C ASP A 320 2.04 19.15 4.23
N LYS A 321 3.09 19.98 4.35
CA LYS A 321 4.04 19.91 5.47
C LYS A 321 3.35 20.23 6.80
N GLN A 322 2.48 21.24 6.82
CA GLN A 322 1.74 21.60 8.03
C GLN A 322 0.78 20.48 8.45
N ALA A 323 0.03 19.91 7.51
CA ALA A 323 -0.86 18.78 7.77
C ALA A 323 -0.10 17.54 8.23
N GLY A 324 1.07 17.27 7.64
CA GLY A 324 1.98 16.20 8.06
C GLY A 324 2.48 16.41 9.50
N ALA A 325 2.95 17.62 9.83
CA ALA A 325 3.42 17.96 11.17
C ALA A 325 2.33 17.90 12.25
N ALA A 326 1.06 18.13 11.88
CA ALA A 326 -0.09 17.96 12.77
C ALA A 326 -0.47 16.50 13.01
N SER A 327 0.02 15.55 12.18
CA SER A 327 -0.34 14.14 12.27
C SER A 327 0.23 13.48 13.53
N VAL A 328 -0.49 12.51 14.07
CA VAL A 328 -0.02 11.63 15.16
C VAL A 328 1.26 10.85 14.81
N ASN A 329 1.57 10.68 13.53
CA ASN A 329 2.81 10.02 13.10
C ASN A 329 4.05 10.92 13.30
N ALA A 330 3.86 12.23 13.46
CA ALA A 330 4.92 13.22 13.68
C ALA A 330 5.10 13.59 15.16
N ASP A 331 4.18 13.19 16.05
CA ASP A 331 4.25 13.48 17.49
C ASP A 331 5.10 12.42 18.23
N PRO A 332 6.30 12.77 18.75
CA PRO A 332 7.17 11.82 19.44
C PRO A 332 6.58 11.20 20.71
N ALA A 333 5.54 11.81 21.28
CA ALA A 333 4.84 11.29 22.46
C ALA A 333 3.72 10.30 22.10
N HIS A 334 3.32 10.23 20.83
CA HIS A 334 2.23 9.36 20.38
C HIS A 334 2.74 7.96 20.04
N GLU A 335 1.97 6.92 20.35
CA GLU A 335 2.39 5.52 20.09
C GLU A 335 2.63 5.23 18.60
N ARG A 336 1.87 5.91 17.73
CA ARG A 336 1.98 5.80 16.26
C ARG A 336 3.13 6.64 15.65
N PHE A 337 3.95 7.30 16.47
CA PHE A 337 5.13 8.03 15.99
C PHE A 337 6.05 7.15 15.14
N ILE A 338 6.52 7.68 14.01
CA ILE A 338 7.56 7.07 13.20
C ILE A 338 8.69 8.08 12.98
N ASP A 339 9.90 7.74 13.41
CA ASP A 339 11.05 8.63 13.26
C ASP A 339 11.36 8.92 11.78
N GLY A 340 11.60 10.21 11.49
CA GLY A 340 11.87 10.73 10.17
C GLY A 340 10.67 10.90 9.24
N PHE A 341 9.44 10.60 9.68
CA PHE A 341 8.22 10.94 8.93
C PHE A 341 8.13 12.46 8.73
N THR A 342 7.92 12.90 7.49
CA THR A 342 7.82 14.33 7.14
C THR A 342 6.51 14.74 6.49
N GLY A 343 5.64 13.78 6.17
CA GLY A 343 4.34 14.05 5.56
C GLY A 343 3.87 12.95 4.63
N TYR A 344 2.85 13.26 3.85
CA TYR A 344 2.21 12.32 2.93
C TYR A 344 1.72 13.08 1.69
N ARG A 345 1.91 12.51 0.50
CA ARG A 345 1.46 13.13 -0.75
C ARG A 345 1.13 12.08 -1.79
N SER A 346 -0.03 12.20 -2.42
CA SER A 346 -0.49 11.34 -3.52
C SER A 346 -0.26 9.85 -3.24
N PHE A 347 -0.69 9.38 -2.08
CA PHE A 347 -0.51 8.01 -1.61
C PHE A 347 0.94 7.50 -1.41
N TRP A 348 1.88 8.40 -1.14
CA TRP A 348 3.25 8.08 -0.73
C TRP A 348 3.57 8.69 0.63
N TRP A 349 4.11 7.85 1.53
CA TRP A 349 4.67 8.32 2.80
C TRP A 349 6.00 9.01 2.55
N GLN A 350 6.17 10.21 3.08
CA GLN A 350 7.37 11.03 2.89
C GLN A 350 8.26 10.93 4.12
N PHE A 351 9.54 10.70 3.88
CA PHE A 351 10.58 10.68 4.90
C PHE A 351 11.73 11.55 4.43
N ASN A 352 12.43 12.22 5.36
CA ASN A 352 13.65 12.97 5.08
C ASN A 352 13.64 13.71 3.72
N GLN A 353 12.84 14.77 3.62
CA GLN A 353 12.61 15.49 2.36
C GLN A 353 13.91 15.92 1.66
N ALA A 354 15.00 16.16 2.39
CA ALA A 354 16.30 16.51 1.83
C ALA A 354 16.94 15.40 0.98
N GLN A 355 16.66 14.12 1.28
CA GLN A 355 17.12 12.98 0.49
C GLN A 355 16.06 12.47 -0.49
N GLY A 356 14.83 12.98 -0.41
CA GLY A 356 13.71 12.51 -1.21
C GLY A 356 13.28 11.09 -0.87
N GLU A 357 13.39 10.67 0.40
CA GLU A 357 12.98 9.33 0.80
C GLU A 357 11.45 9.23 0.76
N ARG A 358 10.91 8.20 0.12
CA ARG A 358 9.48 7.90 0.18
C ARG A 358 9.21 6.42 0.26
N LEU A 359 8.06 6.07 0.82
CA LEU A 359 7.63 4.70 1.00
C LEU A 359 6.21 4.49 0.48
N ALA A 360 6.03 3.40 -0.26
CA ALA A 360 4.75 2.70 -0.28
C ALA A 360 4.77 1.76 0.95
N MET A 361 3.77 1.86 1.83
CA MET A 361 3.76 1.10 3.09
C MET A 361 2.39 0.44 3.30
N GLY A 362 2.40 -0.88 3.49
CA GLY A 362 1.26 -1.72 3.84
C GLY A 362 1.34 -2.26 5.27
N VAL A 363 0.19 -2.58 5.87
CA VAL A 363 0.11 -3.22 7.20
C VAL A 363 0.85 -4.57 7.21
N HIS A 364 1.17 -5.08 8.39
CA HIS A 364 2.05 -6.24 8.58
C HIS A 364 3.47 -6.06 7.98
N GLY A 365 3.93 -4.83 7.75
CA GLY A 365 5.33 -4.54 7.45
C GLY A 365 5.72 -4.55 5.96
N GLN A 366 4.77 -4.43 5.03
CA GLN A 366 5.08 -4.41 3.60
C GLN A 366 5.63 -3.03 3.22
N VAL A 367 6.79 -2.97 2.56
CA VAL A 367 7.41 -1.70 2.18
C VAL A 367 8.04 -1.77 0.80
N ILE A 368 7.84 -0.72 0.00
CA ILE A 368 8.75 -0.32 -1.08
C ILE A 368 9.31 1.05 -0.70
N TYR A 369 10.60 1.08 -0.39
CA TYR A 369 11.39 2.25 -0.05
C TYR A 369 12.13 2.75 -1.28
N VAL A 370 12.02 4.03 -1.58
CA VAL A 370 12.66 4.69 -2.73
C VAL A 370 13.50 5.85 -2.22
N ASN A 371 14.78 5.88 -2.59
CA ASN A 371 15.71 6.95 -2.28
C ASN A 371 16.45 7.42 -3.56
N PRO A 372 15.98 8.52 -4.18
CA PRO A 372 16.57 9.09 -5.39
C PRO A 372 18.02 9.56 -5.19
N ALA A 373 18.33 10.17 -4.04
CA ALA A 373 19.68 10.65 -3.74
C ALA A 373 20.74 9.52 -3.75
N LYS A 374 20.31 8.29 -3.49
CA LYS A 374 21.14 7.08 -3.48
C LYS A 374 20.93 6.18 -4.70
N ASN A 375 20.05 6.54 -5.62
CA ASN A 375 19.62 5.71 -6.75
C ASN A 375 19.26 4.28 -6.29
N LEU A 376 18.44 4.21 -5.23
CA LEU A 376 18.22 3.02 -4.41
C LEU A 376 16.73 2.71 -4.28
N VAL A 377 16.41 1.43 -4.43
CA VAL A 377 15.13 0.83 -4.08
C VAL A 377 15.38 -0.32 -3.12
N ILE A 378 14.61 -0.37 -2.04
CA ILE A 378 14.55 -1.53 -1.14
C ILE A 378 13.09 -1.95 -1.07
N ALA A 379 12.81 -3.24 -1.20
CA ALA A 379 11.47 -3.77 -0.99
C ALA A 379 11.51 -4.95 -0.02
N ASN A 380 10.46 -5.07 0.78
CA ASN A 380 10.29 -6.22 1.65
C ASN A 380 8.82 -6.59 1.84
N PHE A 381 8.62 -7.88 2.11
CA PHE A 381 7.37 -8.45 2.61
C PHE A 381 7.59 -9.02 3.99
N ALA A 382 6.58 -8.95 4.85
CA ALA A 382 6.62 -9.40 6.22
C ALA A 382 5.26 -9.93 6.69
N SER A 383 5.31 -10.78 7.71
CA SER A 383 4.13 -11.45 8.28
C SER A 383 4.09 -11.46 9.83
N PRO A 384 4.30 -10.33 10.53
CA PRO A 384 4.11 -10.25 11.98
C PRO A 384 2.62 -10.34 12.35
N ALA A 385 2.34 -10.82 13.56
CA ALA A 385 0.97 -11.03 14.04
C ALA A 385 0.17 -9.74 14.23
N GLN A 386 0.78 -8.70 14.81
CA GLN A 386 0.10 -7.42 15.02
C GLN A 386 0.00 -6.64 13.71
N THR A 387 -1.20 -6.16 13.37
CA THR A 387 -1.50 -5.58 12.04
C THR A 387 -0.81 -4.23 11.81
N ALA A 388 -1.02 -3.26 12.71
CA ALA A 388 -0.57 -1.88 12.52
C ALA A 388 0.96 -1.73 12.70
N ASN A 389 1.64 -1.26 11.66
CA ASN A 389 3.10 -1.10 11.63
C ASN A 389 3.62 -0.22 12.76
N GLN A 390 2.98 0.93 12.97
CA GLN A 390 3.44 1.93 13.92
C GLN A 390 3.31 1.48 15.38
N LEU A 391 2.51 0.46 15.67
CA LEU A 391 2.35 -0.07 17.02
C LEU A 391 3.42 -1.14 17.35
N ARG A 392 4.19 -1.61 16.36
CA ARG A 392 5.25 -2.61 16.54
C ARG A 392 6.61 -1.96 16.75
N PRO A 393 7.29 -2.17 17.90
CA PRO A 393 8.68 -1.74 18.07
C PRO A 393 9.63 -2.37 17.05
N SER A 394 9.41 -3.64 16.69
CA SER A 394 10.19 -4.36 15.67
C SER A 394 10.12 -3.67 14.29
N TYR A 395 8.95 -3.15 13.90
CA TYR A 395 8.81 -2.41 12.66
C TYR A 395 9.60 -1.11 12.67
N LYS A 396 9.51 -0.32 13.76
CA LYS A 396 10.26 0.94 13.88
C LYS A 396 11.78 0.69 13.85
N GLN A 397 12.23 -0.37 14.51
CA GLN A 397 13.62 -0.82 14.50
C GLN A 397 14.08 -1.25 13.11
N MET A 398 13.29 -2.05 12.40
CA MET A 398 13.58 -2.53 11.05
C MET A 398 13.62 -1.37 10.04
N LEU A 399 12.63 -0.48 10.07
CA LEU A 399 12.58 0.67 9.17
C LEU A 399 13.76 1.60 9.40
N TYR A 400 14.14 1.85 10.67
CA TYR A 400 15.33 2.62 10.99
C TYR A 400 16.59 1.96 10.43
N GLY A 401 16.76 0.65 10.62
CA GLY A 401 17.89 -0.11 10.08
C GLY A 401 17.96 -0.08 8.55
N THR A 402 16.81 -0.18 7.87
CA THR A 402 16.71 -0.06 6.40
C THR A 402 17.18 1.32 5.93
N ARG A 403 16.78 2.40 6.62
CA ARG A 403 17.21 3.76 6.31
C ARG A 403 18.69 3.99 6.64
N ALA A 404 19.21 3.38 7.72
CA ALA A 404 20.62 3.41 8.05
C ALA A 404 21.48 2.69 6.99
N LEU A 405 21.03 1.53 6.50
CA LEU A 405 21.65 0.84 5.37
C LEU A 405 21.65 1.73 4.13
N ALA A 406 20.52 2.34 3.78
CA ALA A 406 20.41 3.25 2.64
C ALA A 406 21.38 4.43 2.73
N ALA A 407 21.63 4.96 3.93
CA ALA A 407 22.60 6.02 4.14
C ALA A 407 24.06 5.55 3.94
N ALA A 408 24.37 4.30 4.29
CA ALA A 408 25.70 3.69 4.22
C ALA A 408 26.09 3.20 2.81
N LEU A 409 25.11 2.81 2.00
CA LEU A 409 25.27 2.52 0.56
C LEU A 409 25.49 3.79 -0.26
#